data_AF-A0A1F4SDW0-F1
#
_entry.id   AF-A0A1F4SDW0-F1
#
_cell.length_a   1.000
_cell.length_b   1.000
_cell.length_c   1.000
_cell.angle_alpha   90.00
_cell.angle_beta   90.00
_cell.angle_gamma   90.00
#
_symmetry.space_group_name_H-M   'P 1'
#
loop_
_entity.id
_entity.type
_entity.pdbx_description
1 polymer ?
#
loop_
_entity_poly.entity_id
_entity_poly.type
_entity_poly.pdbx_seq_one_letter_code
_entity_poly.pdbx_strand_id
1 'polypeptide(L)' 'MWLKITQITNFSHVFKGLSLILLGIFALLFVYYMKQRWQEPKSFKLILFVIIACFIIIYGFFILVFNPNWWMLPY' A
#
# COMPACT_ATOMS: atom_id res chain seq x y z
N MET A 1 -1.71 -13.48 -23.98
CA MET A 1 -1.94 -13.72 -22.54
C MET A 1 -1.18 -12.70 -21.68
N TRP A 2 0.14 -12.58 -21.85
CA TRP A 2 0.99 -11.56 -21.20
C TRP A 2 0.45 -10.12 -21.30
N LEU A 3 0.05 -9.68 -22.50
CA LEU A 3 -0.50 -8.32 -22.73
C LEU A 3 -1.77 -8.00 -21.93
N LYS A 4 -2.63 -9.00 -21.70
CA LYS A 4 -3.87 -8.82 -20.91
C LYS A 4 -3.56 -8.68 -19.42
N ILE A 5 -2.58 -9.44 -18.91
CA ILE A 5 -2.15 -9.37 -17.52
C ILE A 5 -1.52 -8.00 -17.24
N THR A 6 -0.63 -7.53 -18.11
CA THR A 6 0.01 -6.21 -17.97
C THR A 6 -0.99 -5.06 -18.06
N GLN A 7 -2.04 -5.18 -18.87
CA GLN A 7 -3.11 -4.18 -18.91
C GLN A 7 -3.92 -4.15 -17.60
N ILE A 8 -4.27 -5.31 -17.06
CA ILE A 8 -5.01 -5.39 -15.79
C ILE A 8 -4.17 -4.81 -14.65
N THR A 9 -2.88 -5.17 -14.56
CA THR A 9 -2.00 -4.66 -13.49
C THR A 9 -1.74 -3.15 -13.61
N ASN A 10 -1.62 -2.63 -14.83
CA ASN A 10 -1.29 -1.21 -15.05
C ASN A 10 -2.50 -0.27 -15.07
N PHE A 11 -3.70 -0.74 -15.44
CA PHE A 11 -4.86 0.14 -15.62
C PHE A 11 -6.02 -0.17 -14.65
N SER A 12 -6.02 -1.31 -13.96
CA SER A 12 -7.06 -1.59 -12.97
C SER A 12 -6.79 -0.83 -11.66
N HIS A 13 -7.66 0.14 -11.36
CA HIS A 13 -7.71 0.81 -10.06
C HIS A 13 -7.95 -0.19 -8.92
N VAL A 14 -8.73 -1.24 -9.16
CA VAL A 14 -8.98 -2.31 -8.19
C VAL A 14 -7.68 -3.04 -7.86
N PHE A 15 -6.91 -3.43 -8.88
CA PHE A 15 -5.64 -4.11 -8.65
C PHE A 15 -4.65 -3.22 -7.89
N LYS A 16 -4.49 -1.95 -8.31
CA LYS A 16 -3.57 -1.01 -7.66
C LYS A 16 -3.97 -0.70 -6.21
N GLY A 17 -5.25 -0.39 -5.99
CA GLY A 17 -5.78 -0.07 -4.67
C GLY A 17 -5.65 -1.24 -3.70
N LEU A 18 -6.07 -2.45 -4.12
CA LEU A 18 -5.92 -3.66 -3.31
C LEU A 18 -4.45 -4.01 -3.04
N SER A 19 -3.58 -3.87 -4.04
CA SER A 19 -2.14 -4.14 -3.87
C SER A 19 -1.51 -3.21 -2.83
N LEU A 20 -1.88 -1.92 -2.84
CA LEU A 20 -1.40 -0.95 -1.86
C LEU A 20 -1.94 -1.24 -0.45
N ILE A 21 -3.21 -1.62 -0.33
CA ILE A 21 -3.79 -2.02 0.96
C ILE A 21 -3.06 -3.25 1.51
N LEU A 22 -2.86 -4.28 0.68
CA LEU A 22 -2.12 -5.48 1.07
C LEU A 22 -0.69 -5.15 1.49
N LEU A 23 0.01 -4.30 0.73
CA LEU A 23 1.36 -3.84 1.07
C LEU A 23 1.39 -3.14 2.42
N GLY A 24 0.45 -2.24 2.68
CA GLY A 24 0.34 -1.54 3.96
C GLY A 24 0.04 -2.47 5.12
N ILE A 25 -0.83 -3.48 4.93
CA ILE A 25 -1.10 -4.52 5.93
C ILE A 25 0.17 -5.34 6.22
N PHE A 26 0.91 -5.76 5.20
CA PHE A 26 2.18 -6.47 5.38
C PHE A 26 3.21 -5.62 6.13
N ALA A 27 3.28 -4.32 5.85
CA ALA A 27 4.14 -3.39 6.56
C ALA A 27 3.75 -3.30 8.06
N LEU A 28 2.46 -3.24 8.39
CA LEU A 28 1.99 -3.25 9.78
C LEU A 28 2.26 -4.58 10.49
N LEU A 29 2.06 -5.71 9.81
CA LEU A 29 2.40 -7.03 10.33
C LEU A 29 3.90 -7.17 10.59
N PHE A 30 4.73 -6.63 9.69
CA PHE A 30 6.17 -6.57 9.88
C PHE A 30 6.53 -5.75 11.13
N VAL A 31 5.95 -4.56 11.31
CA VAL A 31 6.16 -3.76 12.54
C VAL A 31 5.75 -4.52 13.78
N TYR A 32 4.60 -5.20 13.75
CA TYR A 32 4.10 -5.97 14.88
C TYR A 32 5.09 -7.10 15.26
N TYR A 33 5.57 -7.84 14.26
CA TYR A 33 6.58 -8.87 14.44
C TYR A 33 7.89 -8.31 15.02
N MET A 34 8.38 -7.20 14.48
CA MET A 34 9.61 -6.54 14.92
C MET A 34 9.49 -6.00 16.34
N LYS A 35 8.35 -5.39 16.69
CA LYS A 35 8.06 -4.91 18.05
C LYS A 35 8.14 -6.04 19.07
N GLN A 36 7.60 -7.21 18.73
CA GLN A 36 7.62 -8.37 19.64
C GLN A 36 9.01 -8.99 19.77
N ARG A 37 9.80 -9.02 18.69
CA ARG A 37 11.13 -9.65 18.67
C ARG A 37 12.24 -8.78 19.24
N TRP A 38 12.19 -7.47 19.03
CA TRP A 38 13.29 -6.57 19.41
C TRP A 38 13.04 -5.80 20.70
N GLN A 39 11.83 -5.83 21.27
CA GLN A 39 11.45 -5.06 22.47
C GLN A 39 11.94 -3.60 22.41
N GLU A 40 12.08 -3.04 21.20
CA GLU A 40 12.64 -1.71 21.04
C GLU A 40 11.72 -0.70 21.75
N PRO A 41 12.28 0.19 22.60
CA PRO A 41 11.49 1.31 23.12
C PRO A 41 10.97 2.10 21.93
N LYS A 42 9.71 2.58 22.01
CA LYS A 42 8.96 3.28 20.95
C LYS A 42 9.83 4.30 20.21
N SER A 43 10.61 3.83 19.24
CA SER A 43 11.60 4.64 18.58
C SER A 43 10.86 5.52 17.59
N PHE A 44 11.29 6.77 17.44
CA PHE A 44 10.68 7.70 16.49
C PHE A 44 10.58 7.09 15.08
N LYS A 45 11.57 6.27 14.71
CA LYS A 45 11.61 5.52 13.44
C LYS A 45 10.45 4.51 13.31
N LEU A 46 10.13 3.77 14.37
CA LEU A 46 9.03 2.81 14.36
C LEU A 46 7.69 3.52 14.22
N ILE A 47 7.49 4.63 14.93
CA ILE A 47 6.28 5.46 14.81
C ILE A 47 6.14 6.02 13.40
N LEU A 48 7.22 6.58 12.85
CA LEU A 48 7.24 7.10 11.48
C LEU A 48 6.87 6.01 10.46
N PHE A 49 7.42 4.81 10.62
CA PHE A 49 7.10 3.69 9.74
C PHE A 49 5.63 3.29 9.81
N VAL A 50 5.02 3.25 11.01
CA VAL A 50 3.59 2.97 11.18
C VAL A 50 2.74 4.04 10.49
N ILE A 51 3.10 5.31 10.63
CA ILE A 51 2.40 6.42 9.96
C ILE A 51 2.46 6.25 8.44
N ILE A 52 3.62 5.92 7.89
CA ILE A 52 3.79 5.67 6.44
C ILE A 52 2.94 4.47 6.01
N ALA A 53 2.95 3.37 6.76
CA ALA A 53 2.14 2.20 6.44
C ALA A 53 0.63 2.53 6.45
N CYS A 54 0.15 3.26 7.45
CA CYS A 54 -1.23 3.74 7.50
C CYS A 54 -1.56 4.66 6.31
N PHE A 55 -0.64 5.56 5.95
CA PHE A 55 -0.81 6.44 4.80
C PHE A 55 -0.96 5.64 3.50
N ILE A 56 -0.15 4.59 3.30
CA ILE A 56 -0.25 3.70 2.14
C ILE A 56 -1.62 3.00 2.08
N ILE A 57 -2.14 2.52 3.22
CA ILE A 57 -3.47 1.89 3.27
C ILE A 57 -4.57 2.89 2.90
N ILE A 58 -4.56 4.07 3.52
CA ILE A 58 -5.54 5.14 3.25
C ILE A 58 -5.51 5.52 1.79
N TYR A 59 -4.30 5.65 1.23
CA TYR A 59 -4.12 5.95 -0.18
C TYR A 59 -4.63 4.81 -1.08
N GLY A 60 -4.39 3.55 -0.73
CA GLY A 60 -4.98 2.40 -1.44
C GLY A 60 -6.51 2.43 -1.44
N PHE A 61 -7.13 2.77 -0.30
CA PHE A 61 -8.58 2.99 -0.21
C PHE A 61 -9.06 4.16 -1.07
N PHE A 62 -8.33 5.28 -1.06
CA PHE A 62 -8.64 6.43 -1.90
C PHE A 62 -8.68 6.03 -3.39
N ILE A 63 -7.75 5.19 -3.84
CA ILE A 63 -7.73 4.70 -5.23
C ILE A 63 -8.93 3.82 -5.55
N LEU A 64 -9.35 2.97 -4.60
CA LEU A 64 -10.53 2.11 -4.77
C LEU A 64 -11.83 2.92 -4.84
N VAL A 65 -11.96 3.96 -4.02
CA VAL A 65 -13.20 4.74 -3.91
C VAL A 65 -13.32 5.80 -5.00
N PHE A 66 -12.25 6.58 -5.23
CA PHE A 66 -12.30 7.73 -6.13
C PHE A 66 -11.87 7.39 -7.56
N ASN A 67 -11.32 6.19 -7.79
CA ASN A 67 -10.80 5.74 -9.09
C ASN A 67 -10.06 6.87 -9.84
N PRO A 68 -9.04 7.49 -9.21
CA PRO A 68 -8.36 8.61 -9.80
C PRO A 68 -7.62 8.12 -11.05
N ASN A 69 -7.80 8.81 -12.19
CA ASN A 69 -7.19 8.46 -13.47
C ASN A 69 -5.89 9.21 -13.77
N TRP A 70 -5.32 9.95 -12.82
CA TRP A 70 -4.02 10.63 -12.90
C TRP A 70 -2.83 9.80 -13.41
N TRP A 71 -2.87 8.46 -13.30
CA TRP A 71 -1.85 7.56 -13.88
C TRP A 71 -2.13 7.17 -15.33
N MET A 72 -3.33 7.42 -15.81
CA MET A 72 -3.67 7.27 -17.22
C MET A 72 -3.10 8.51 -17.90
N LEU A 73 -2.02 8.31 -18.66
CA LEU A 73 -1.47 9.38 -19.47
C LEU A 73 -2.57 9.89 -20.43
N PRO A 74 -2.60 11.20 -20.73
CA PRO A 74 -3.62 11.79 -21.59
C PRO A 74 -3.37 11.39 -23.04
N TYR A 75 -3.79 10.18 -23.42
CA TYR A 75 -3.87 9.74 -24.80
C TYR A 75 -4.91 8.62 -24.96
#